data_AF-A0A1U8I4T9-F1
#
_entry.id   AF-A0A1U8I4T9-F1
#
_cell.length_a   1.000
_cell.length_b   1.000
_cell.length_c   1.000
_cell.angle_alpha   90.00
_cell.angle_beta   90.00
_cell.angle_gamma   90.00
#
_symmetry.space_group_name_H-M   'P 1'
#
loop_
_entity.id
_entity.type
_entity.pdbx_description
1 polymer ?
#
loop_
_entity_poly.entity_id
_entity_poly.type
_entity_poly.pdbx_seq_one_letter_code
_entity_poly.pdbx_strand_id
1 'polypeptide(L)'
;MVDRRVEVVARLKALEDAAAPVVTFLQNANAVQELRADKQYNLQMLNDRYQIGPDQIEALYQYAKFQFECGNYSGAADYLYQYRALCTNSERSLSALWGK
;
A
#
# COMPACT_ATOMS: atom_id res chain seq x y z
N MET A 1 -24.94 16.22 7.48
CA MET A 1 -23.52 15.95 7.85
C MET A 1 -23.15 14.46 7.86
N VAL A 2 -24.10 13.52 7.70
CA VAL A 2 -23.78 12.08 7.67
C VAL A 2 -23.26 11.61 6.30
N ASP A 3 -23.69 12.27 5.22
CA ASP A 3 -23.40 11.94 3.82
C ASP A 3 -21.89 11.85 3.51
N ARG A 4 -21.13 12.87 3.94
CA ARG A 4 -19.68 12.93 3.72
C ARG A 4 -18.93 11.79 4.41
N ARG A 5 -19.39 11.33 5.57
CA ARG A 5 -18.77 10.20 6.27
C ARG A 5 -19.03 8.89 5.52
N VAL A 6 -20.23 8.70 4.99
CA VAL A 6 -20.57 7.50 4.21
C VAL A 6 -19.74 7.45 2.93
N GLU A 7 -19.58 8.57 2.22
CA GLU A 7 -18.77 8.66 1.00
C GLU A 7 -17.28 8.38 1.27
N VAL A 8 -16.74 8.96 2.35
CA VAL A 8 -15.36 8.71 2.82
C VAL A 8 -15.16 7.24 3.19
N VAL A 9 -16.10 6.63 3.91
CA VAL A 9 -16.00 5.22 4.30
C VAL A 9 -16.15 4.29 3.09
N ALA A 10 -17.04 4.60 2.15
CA ALA A 10 -17.19 3.82 0.92
C ALA A 10 -15.90 3.85 0.09
N ARG A 11 -15.27 5.02 -0.02
CA ARG A 11 -14.00 5.20 -0.72
C ARG A 11 -12.84 4.48 -0.01
N LEU A 12 -12.80 4.54 1.33
CA LEU A 12 -11.85 3.77 2.14
C LEU A 12 -11.98 2.29 1.86
N LYS A 13 -13.22 1.77 1.85
CA LYS A 13 -13.49 0.34 1.66
C LYS A 13 -13.13 -0.14 0.26
N ALA A 14 -13.34 0.69 -0.77
CA ALA A 14 -12.89 0.40 -2.12
C ALA A 14 -11.36 0.36 -2.24
N LEU A 15 -10.67 1.30 -1.58
CA LEU A 15 -9.20 1.32 -1.52
C LEU A 15 -8.64 0.12 -0.74
N GLU A 16 -9.32 -0.26 0.35
CA GLU A 16 -8.98 -1.44 1.14
C GLU A 16 -9.13 -2.72 0.33
N ASP A 17 -10.21 -2.87 -0.43
CA ASP A 17 -10.45 -4.04 -1.30
C ASP A 17 -9.38 -4.14 -2.41
N ALA A 18 -9.04 -3.00 -3.02
CA ALA A 18 -7.95 -2.93 -4.00
C ALA A 18 -6.56 -3.20 -3.40
N ALA A 19 -6.35 -2.83 -2.12
CA ALA A 19 -5.12 -3.11 -1.39
C ALA A 19 -5.11 -4.49 -0.70
N ALA A 20 -6.25 -5.17 -0.59
CA ALA A 20 -6.38 -6.46 0.08
C ALA A 20 -5.36 -7.52 -0.38
N PRO A 21 -5.05 -7.70 -1.69
CA PRO A 21 -4.04 -8.67 -2.10
C PRO A 21 -2.63 -8.30 -1.60
N VAL A 22 -2.27 -7.01 -1.61
CA VAL A 22 -0.94 -6.59 -1.14
C VAL A 22 -0.85 -6.59 0.39
N VAL A 23 -1.92 -6.26 1.10
CA VAL A 23 -2.01 -6.38 2.56
C VAL A 23 -1.91 -7.84 2.98
N THR A 24 -2.60 -8.75 2.28
CA THR A 24 -2.50 -10.20 2.51
C THR A 24 -1.07 -10.67 2.27
N PHE A 25 -0.43 -10.25 1.18
CA PHE A 25 0.98 -10.57 0.93
C PHE A 25 1.88 -10.10 2.08
N LEU A 26 1.67 -8.88 2.58
CA LEU A 26 2.44 -8.28 3.66
C LEU A 26 2.24 -8.98 5.02
N GLN A 27 1.05 -9.53 5.27
CA GLN A 27 0.80 -10.39 6.44
C GLN A 27 1.54 -11.73 6.37
N ASN A 28 1.93 -12.17 5.17
CA ASN A 28 2.67 -13.40 4.97
C ASN A 28 4.18 -13.17 5.09
N ALA A 29 4.73 -13.39 6.29
CA ALA A 29 6.16 -13.25 6.56
C ALA A 29 7.04 -14.06 5.58
N ASN A 30 6.62 -15.27 5.18
CA ASN A 30 7.34 -16.09 4.19
C ASN A 30 7.41 -15.43 2.81
N ALA A 31 6.33 -14.76 2.39
CA ALA A 31 6.26 -14.09 1.11
C ALA A 31 7.11 -12.80 1.11
N VAL A 32 7.14 -12.10 2.26
CA VAL A 32 8.04 -10.96 2.48
C VAL A 32 9.51 -11.39 2.49
N GLN A 33 9.83 -12.60 2.97
CA GLN A 33 11.19 -13.16 2.91
C GLN A 33 11.67 -13.50 1.49
N GLU A 34 10.74 -13.77 0.57
CA GLU A 34 11.06 -13.96 -0.85
C GLU A 34 11.46 -12.65 -1.54
N LEU A 35 11.15 -11.49 -0.94
CA LEU A 35 11.56 -10.19 -1.47
C LEU A 35 13.08 -10.08 -1.44
N ARG A 36 13.66 -9.87 -2.63
CA ARG A 36 15.10 -9.66 -2.80
C ARG A 36 15.43 -8.18 -2.77
N ALA A 37 16.72 -7.87 -2.69
CA ALA A 37 17.22 -6.50 -2.94
C ALA A 37 16.91 -6.03 -4.37
N ASP A 38 16.74 -6.98 -5.31
CA ASP A 38 16.35 -6.70 -6.68
C ASP A 38 14.85 -6.42 -6.79
N LYS A 39 14.53 -5.15 -6.96
CA LYS A 39 13.16 -4.66 -6.92
C LYS A 39 12.39 -4.93 -8.22
N GLN A 40 13.08 -5.09 -9.36
CA GLN A 40 12.44 -5.49 -10.62
C GLN A 40 11.95 -6.94 -10.54
N TYR A 41 12.78 -7.81 -9.98
CA TYR A 41 12.40 -9.20 -9.71
C TYR A 41 11.18 -9.29 -8.78
N ASN A 42 11.17 -8.51 -7.70
CA ASN A 42 10.04 -8.52 -6.75
C ASN A 42 8.73 -8.13 -7.42
N LEU A 43 8.73 -7.08 -8.26
CA LEU A 43 7.52 -6.66 -9.00
C LEU A 43 7.04 -7.74 -9.97
N GLN A 44 7.96 -8.39 -10.68
CA GLN A 44 7.59 -9.46 -11.61
C GLN A 44 7.04 -10.68 -10.86
N MET A 45 7.65 -11.07 -9.73
CA MET A 45 7.16 -12.15 -8.86
C MET A 45 5.79 -11.83 -8.26
N LEU A 46 5.59 -10.60 -7.79
CA LEU A 46 4.32 -10.13 -7.24
C LEU A 46 3.21 -10.17 -8.29
N ASN A 47 3.49 -9.73 -9.51
CA ASN A 47 2.53 -9.74 -10.60
C ASN A 47 2.23 -11.16 -11.12
N ASP A 48 3.25 -12.03 -11.20
CA ASP A 48 3.09 -13.40 -11.71
C ASP A 48 2.41 -14.33 -10.70
N ARG A 49 2.84 -14.28 -9.43
CA ARG A 49 2.34 -15.20 -8.38
C ARG A 49 1.13 -14.69 -7.63
N TYR A 50 1.06 -13.38 -7.41
CA TYR A 50 0.04 -12.77 -6.55
C TYR A 50 -0.91 -11.84 -7.34
N GLN A 51 -0.69 -11.66 -8.65
CA GLN A 51 -1.40 -10.68 -9.48
C GLN A 51 -1.37 -9.26 -8.89
N ILE A 52 -0.33 -8.96 -8.11
CA ILE A 52 -0.11 -7.64 -7.52
C ILE A 52 0.67 -6.82 -8.53
N GLY A 53 -0.06 -5.98 -9.25
CA GLY A 53 0.51 -5.02 -10.18
C GLY A 53 0.90 -3.70 -9.50
N PRO A 54 1.45 -2.75 -10.28
CA PRO A 54 1.73 -1.39 -9.79
C PRO A 54 0.47 -0.69 -9.27
N ASP A 55 -0.71 -1.07 -9.77
CA ASP A 55 -2.01 -0.50 -9.40
C ASP A 55 -2.42 -0.87 -7.96
N GLN A 56 -2.24 -2.12 -7.52
CA GLN A 56 -2.52 -2.55 -6.14
C GLN A 56 -1.54 -1.92 -5.15
N ILE A 57 -0.29 -1.77 -5.57
CA ILE A 57 0.74 -1.05 -4.80
C ILE A 57 0.30 0.42 -4.63
N GLU A 58 -0.21 1.04 -5.70
CA GLU A 58 -0.74 2.40 -5.68
C GLU A 58 -1.99 2.54 -4.80
N ALA A 59 -2.87 1.53 -4.81
CA ALA A 59 -4.03 1.45 -3.93
C ALA A 59 -3.64 1.40 -2.45
N LEU A 60 -2.61 0.63 -2.08
CA LEU A 60 -2.06 0.60 -0.71
C LEU A 60 -1.55 1.98 -0.27
N TYR A 61 -0.86 2.69 -1.15
CA TYR A 61 -0.39 4.04 -0.87
C TYR A 61 -1.54 5.02 -0.65
N GLN A 62 -2.56 4.97 -1.52
CA GLN A 62 -3.76 5.80 -1.35
C GLN A 62 -4.52 5.45 -0.07
N TYR A 63 -4.61 4.16 0.27
CA TYR A 63 -5.20 3.68 1.51
C TYR A 63 -4.43 4.19 2.75
N ALA A 64 -3.11 4.07 2.76
CA ALA A 64 -2.26 4.56 3.84
C ALA A 64 -2.37 6.08 4.00
N LYS A 65 -2.40 6.82 2.89
CA LYS A 65 -2.62 8.27 2.91
C LYS A 65 -4.01 8.60 3.48
N PHE A 66 -5.03 7.87 3.08
CA PHE A 66 -6.39 8.08 3.57
C PHE A 66 -6.51 7.78 5.08
N GLN A 67 -5.85 6.72 5.56
CA GLN A 67 -5.70 6.41 6.99
C GLN A 67 -5.02 7.55 7.74
N PHE A 68 -3.96 8.15 7.17
CA PHE A 68 -3.28 9.31 7.72
C PHE A 68 -4.21 10.53 7.81
N GLU A 69 -4.95 10.85 6.75
CA GLU A 69 -5.94 11.94 6.74
C GLU A 69 -7.09 11.70 7.74
N CYS A 70 -7.42 10.44 8.01
CA CYS A 70 -8.42 10.06 9.02
C CYS A 70 -7.88 10.11 10.46
N GLY A 71 -6.58 10.39 10.66
CA GLY A 71 -5.92 10.50 11.96
C GLY A 71 -5.26 9.21 12.45
N ASN A 72 -5.20 8.16 11.63
CA ASN A 72 -4.56 6.89 11.99
C ASN A 72 -3.09 6.86 11.51
N TYR A 73 -2.27 7.68 12.16
CA TYR A 73 -0.85 7.84 11.84
C TYR A 73 -0.04 6.56 12.00
N SER A 74 -0.35 5.77 13.03
CA SER A 74 0.39 4.55 13.36
C SER A 74 0.23 3.48 12.28
N GLY A 75 -1.01 3.22 11.84
CA GLY A 75 -1.27 2.27 10.77
C GLY A 75 -0.72 2.75 9.43
N ALA A 76 -0.89 4.04 9.12
CA ALA A 76 -0.37 4.63 7.88
C ALA A 76 1.15 4.51 7.76
N ALA A 77 1.89 4.72 8.86
CA ALA A 77 3.34 4.61 8.87
C ALA A 77 3.82 3.18 8.56
N ASP A 78 3.16 2.16 9.11
CA ASP A 78 3.51 0.75 8.86
C ASP A 78 3.29 0.38 7.39
N TYR A 79 2.13 0.73 6.83
CA TYR A 79 1.83 0.51 5.41
C TYR A 79 2.79 1.26 4.47
N LEU A 80 3.18 2.49 4.81
CA LEU A 80 4.16 3.26 4.03
C LEU A 80 5.56 2.65 4.09
N TYR A 81 5.96 2.12 5.25
CA TYR A 81 7.23 1.44 5.42
C TYR A 81 7.29 0.18 4.55
N GLN A 82 6.23 -0.63 4.58
CA GLN A 82 6.07 -1.81 3.75
C GLN A 82 6.03 -1.47 2.25
N TYR A 83 5.29 -0.44 1.86
CA TYR A 83 5.26 0.07 0.49
C TYR A 83 6.68 0.44 -0.01
N ARG A 84 7.50 1.06 0.85
CA ARG A 84 8.88 1.46 0.50
C ARG A 84 9.81 0.27 0.29
N ALA A 85 9.59 -0.84 0.98
CA ALA A 85 10.32 -2.08 0.76
C ALA A 85 9.98 -2.73 -0.60
N LEU A 86 8.74 -2.55 -1.06
CA LEU A 86 8.20 -3.14 -2.30
C LEU A 86 8.46 -2.29 -3.56
N CYS A 87 8.45 -0.96 -3.45
CA CYS A 87 8.45 -0.07 -4.61
C CYS A 87 9.86 0.27 -5.15
N THR A 88 10.06 0.09 -6.46
CA THR A 88 11.21 0.59 -7.26
C THR A 88 11.24 2.10 -7.43
N ASN A 89 10.08 2.76 -7.31
CA ASN A 89 9.92 4.11 -7.79
C ASN A 89 10.41 5.13 -6.75
N SER A 90 11.64 5.64 -6.94
CA SER A 90 12.25 6.68 -6.10
C SER A 90 11.40 7.96 -6.02
N GLU A 91 10.61 8.26 -7.05
CA GLU A 91 9.75 9.45 -7.08
C GLU A 91 8.57 9.35 -6.11
N ARG A 92 7.92 8.18 -6.01
CA ARG A 92 6.87 7.92 -5.01
C ARG A 92 7.41 7.67 -3.61
N SER A 93 8.65 7.22 -3.48
CA SER A 93 9.35 7.16 -2.19
C SER A 93 9.54 8.57 -1.59
N LEU A 94 9.70 9.58 -2.45
CA LEU A 94 9.71 10.99 -2.07
C LEU A 94 8.30 11.50 -1.73
N SER A 95 7.28 11.07 -2.49
CA SER A 95 5.89 11.40 -2.15
C SER A 95 5.45 10.76 -0.84
N ALA A 96 5.97 9.58 -0.45
CA ALA A 96 5.74 8.96 0.86
C ALA A 96 6.34 9.75 2.05
N LEU A 97 7.10 10.81 1.78
CA LEU A 97 7.57 11.80 2.75
C LEU A 97 6.49 12.89 2.95
N TRP A 98 5.25 12.52 3.25
CA TRP A 98 4.21 13.51 3.56
C TRP A 98 4.56 14.19 4.89
N GLY A 99 5.06 15.42 4.81
CA GLY A 99 5.24 16.31 5.95
C GLY A 99 6.68 16.48 6.41
N LYS A 100 7.49 17.17 5.61
CA LYS A 100 8.53 18.04 6.17
C LYS A 100 8.05 19.48 6.12
#